data_AF-A0A928W5R4-F1
#
_entry.id   AF-A0A928W5R4-F1
#
_cell.length_a   1.000
_cell.length_b   1.000
_cell.length_c   1.000
_cell.angle_alpha   90.00
_cell.angle_beta   90.00
_cell.angle_gamma   90.00
#
_symmetry.space_group_name_H-M   'P 1'
#
loop_
_entity.id
_entity.type
_entity.pdbx_description
1 polymer ?
#
loop_
_entity_poly.entity_id
_entity_poly.type
_entity_poly.pdbx_seq_one_letter_code
_entity_poly.pdbx_strand_id
1 'polypeptide(L)'
;MIQDPQTIRHYQNITDGMVDLWRRRYSFEEIRLYLDGYIACLRNSDFIEQYLIHRLEEQALRFLRDPSNFELASPQTQMETDLDYY
;
A
#
# COMPACT_ATOMS: atom_id res chain seq x y z
N MET A 1 -15.34 -0.31 4.67
CA MET A 1 -14.65 -1.60 4.82
C MET A 1 -14.16 -1.97 3.43
N ILE A 2 -12.85 -2.13 3.20
CA ILE A 2 -12.35 -2.53 1.88
C ILE A 2 -12.75 -4.01 1.72
N GLN A 3 -13.86 -4.25 1.03
CA GLN A 3 -14.48 -5.57 0.91
C GLN A 3 -13.97 -6.35 -0.31
N ASP A 4 -13.18 -5.71 -1.16
CA ASP A 4 -12.69 -6.33 -2.39
C ASP A 4 -11.30 -6.97 -2.20
N PRO A 5 -11.17 -8.30 -2.36
CA PRO A 5 -9.91 -9.01 -2.17
C PRO A 5 -8.84 -8.62 -3.19
N GLN A 6 -9.20 -8.09 -4.37
CA GLN A 6 -8.22 -7.60 -5.34
C GLN A 6 -7.59 -6.29 -4.84
N THR A 7 -8.40 -5.37 -4.32
CA THR A 7 -7.92 -4.10 -3.75
C THR A 7 -6.91 -4.31 -2.62
N ILE A 8 -7.15 -5.31 -1.76
CA ILE A 8 -6.22 -5.67 -0.68
C ILE A 8 -4.88 -6.17 -1.24
N ARG A 9 -4.91 -7.03 -2.27
CA ARG A 9 -3.69 -7.52 -2.94
C ARG A 9 -2.92 -6.40 -3.63
N HIS A 10 -3.61 -5.47 -4.29
CA HIS A 10 -2.96 -4.32 -4.91
C HIS A 10 -2.30 -3.42 -3.87
N TYR A 11 -2.99 -3.15 -2.76
CA TYR A 11 -2.43 -2.40 -1.64
C TYR A 11 -1.16 -3.06 -1.09
N GLN A 12 -1.21 -4.38 -0.80
CA GLN A 12 -0.04 -5.12 -0.32
C GLN A 12 1.13 -5.08 -1.31
N ASN A 13 0.89 -5.32 -2.60
CA ASN A 13 1.94 -5.25 -3.62
C ASN A 13 2.59 -3.87 -3.72
N ILE A 14 1.80 -2.80 -3.62
CA ILE A 14 2.32 -1.43 -3.65
C ILE A 14 3.18 -1.18 -2.41
N THR A 15 2.68 -1.50 -1.22
CA THR A 15 3.44 -1.27 0.03
C THR A 15 4.72 -2.08 0.09
N ASP A 16 4.70 -3.34 -0.37
CA ASP A 16 5.89 -4.19 -0.41
C ASP A 16 6.95 -3.62 -1.38
N GLY A 17 6.53 -3.19 -2.57
CA GLY A 17 7.41 -2.52 -3.53
C GLY A 17 7.99 -1.20 -2.98
N MET A 18 7.19 -0.40 -2.27
CA MET A 18 7.67 0.82 -1.63
C MET A 18 8.70 0.54 -0.53
N VAL A 19 8.49 -0.50 0.27
CA VAL A 19 9.44 -0.93 1.31
C VAL A 19 10.73 -1.45 0.67
N ASP A 20 10.65 -2.21 -0.42
CA ASP A 20 11.85 -2.69 -1.14
C ASP A 20 12.66 -1.52 -1.73
N LEU A 21 11.99 -0.55 -2.36
CA LEU A 21 12.63 0.67 -2.84
C LEU A 21 13.25 1.49 -1.70
N TRP A 22 12.56 1.62 -0.57
CA TRP A 22 13.10 2.29 0.61
C TRP A 22 14.34 1.59 1.17
N ARG A 23 14.30 0.25 1.28
CA ARG A 23 15.43 -0.59 1.72
C ARG A 23 16.63 -0.44 0.78
N ARG A 24 16.39 -0.30 -0.51
CA ARG A 24 17.41 -0.02 -1.53
C ARG A 24 17.90 1.45 -1.53
N ARG A 25 17.45 2.29 -0.59
CA ARG A 25 17.82 3.71 -0.44
C ARG A 25 17.39 4.60 -1.61
N TYR A 26 16.33 4.24 -2.33
CA TYR A 26 15.73 5.14 -3.34
C TYR A 26 15.20 6.41 -2.70
N SER A 27 15.16 7.49 -3.48
CA SER A 27 14.63 8.77 -3.01
C SER A 27 13.12 8.71 -2.83
N PHE A 28 12.59 9.52 -1.91
CA PHE A 28 11.16 9.68 -1.69
C PHE A 28 10.40 9.99 -2.99
N GLU A 29 10.99 10.82 -3.85
CA GLU A 29 10.43 11.19 -5.16
C GLU A 29 10.33 9.98 -6.11
N GLU A 30 11.29 9.06 -6.09
CA GLU A 30 11.27 7.85 -6.92
C GLU A 30 10.20 6.86 -6.44
N ILE A 31 10.06 6.70 -5.12
CA ILE A 31 9.00 5.87 -4.53
C ILE A 31 7.62 6.46 -4.83
N ARG A 32 7.50 7.79 -4.80
CA ARG A 32 6.28 8.50 -5.20
C ARG A 32 5.97 8.31 -6.69
N LEU A 33 6.99 8.37 -7.56
CA LEU A 33 6.84 8.15 -8.99
C LEU A 33 6.40 6.70 -9.29
N TYR A 34 6.94 5.72 -8.56
CA TYR A 34 6.49 4.33 -8.63
C TYR A 34 5.00 4.19 -8.26
N LEU A 35 4.56 4.84 -7.18
CA LEU A 35 3.15 4.85 -6.78
C LEU A 35 2.25 5.46 -7.87
N ASP A 36 2.61 6.62 -8.40
CA ASP A 36 1.84 7.31 -9.45
C ASP A 36 1.70 6.44 -10.71
N GLY A 37 2.80 5.81 -11.15
CA GLY A 37 2.77 4.88 -12.28
C GLY A 37 1.88 3.66 -12.02
N TYR A 38 1.92 3.10 -10.80
CA TYR A 38 1.06 1.98 -10.43
C TYR A 38 -0.42 2.35 -10.46
N ILE A 39 -0.78 3.53 -9.91
CA ILE A 39 -2.15 4.04 -9.91
C ILE A 39 -2.64 4.31 -11.34
N ALA A 40 -1.78 4.90 -12.20
CA ALA A 40 -2.11 5.13 -13.61
C ALA A 40 -2.38 3.83 -14.36
N CYS A 41 -1.61 2.77 -14.10
CA CYS A 41 -1.87 1.43 -14.64
C CYS A 41 -3.19 0.84 -14.12
N LEU A 42 -3.44 0.93 -12.81
CA LEU A 42 -4.69 0.48 -12.19
C LEU A 42 -5.92 1.17 -12.82
N ARG A 43 -5.82 2.47 -13.06
CA ARG A 43 -6.88 3.28 -13.68
C ARG A 43 -7.12 2.94 -15.14
N ASN A 44 -6.08 2.53 -15.87
CA ASN A 44 -6.21 2.07 -17.26
C ASN A 44 -6.76 0.64 -17.38
N SER A 45 -6.59 -0.18 -16.34
CA SER A 45 -7.06 -1.57 -16.35
C SER A 45 -8.59 -1.70 -16.26
N ASP A 46 -9.34 -0.66 -15.87
CA ASP A 46 -10.81 -0.64 -15.67
C ASP A 46 -11.35 -1.70 -14.65
N PHE A 47 -10.46 -2.51 -14.07
CA PHE A 47 -10.78 -3.61 -13.15
C PHE A 47 -11.27 -3.15 -11.77
N ILE A 48 -11.00 -1.90 -11.40
CA ILE A 48 -11.27 -1.38 -10.04
C ILE A 48 -12.01 -0.06 -10.15
N GLU A 49 -13.05 0.10 -9.32
CA GLU A 49 -13.82 1.33 -9.24
C GLU A 49 -12.93 2.52 -8.85
N GLN A 50 -13.19 3.67 -9.46
CA GLN A 50 -12.39 4.87 -9.27
C GLN A 50 -12.30 5.29 -7.79
N TYR A 51 -13.36 5.06 -7.00
CA TYR A 51 -13.36 5.35 -5.57
C TYR A 51 -12.36 4.48 -4.78
N LEU A 52 -12.18 3.21 -5.18
CA LEU A 52 -11.22 2.30 -4.56
C LEU A 52 -9.79 2.71 -4.88
N ILE A 53 -9.56 3.14 -6.13
CA ILE A 53 -8.26 3.67 -6.57
C ILE A 53 -7.89 4.91 -5.75
N HIS A 54 -8.81 5.86 -5.58
CA HIS A 54 -8.59 7.05 -4.74
C HIS A 54 -8.30 6.68 -3.28
N ARG A 55 -9.08 5.75 -2.70
CA ARG A 55 -8.85 5.22 -1.35
C ARG A 55 -7.48 4.57 -1.19
N LEU A 56 -7.03 3.86 -2.21
CA LEU A 56 -5.74 3.16 -2.22
C LEU A 56 -4.59 4.17 -2.31
N GLU A 57 -4.71 5.16 -3.19
CA GLU A 57 -3.74 6.25 -3.36
C GLU A 57 -3.55 7.02 -2.03
N GLU A 58 -4.63 7.42 -1.37
CA GLU A 58 -4.54 8.13 -0.08
C GLU A 58 -3.83 7.30 0.99
N GLN A 59 -4.13 6.00 1.07
CA GLN A 59 -3.46 5.13 2.04
C GLN A 59 -1.99 4.90 1.72
N ALA A 60 -1.64 4.72 0.44
CA ALA A 60 -0.26 4.57 0.02
C ALA A 60 0.55 5.86 0.23
N LEU A 61 -0.03 7.04 -0.03
CA LEU A 61 0.60 8.33 0.27
C LEU A 61 0.80 8.53 1.77
N ARG A 62 -0.18 8.11 2.59
CA ARG A 62 -0.06 8.15 4.05
C ARG A 62 1.04 7.22 4.56
N PHE A 63 1.12 6.00 4.01
CA PHE A 63 2.18 5.02 4.27
C PHE A 63 3.56 5.57 3.89
N LEU A 64 3.66 6.24 2.73
CA LEU A 64 4.90 6.85 2.26
C LEU A 64 5.37 8.00 3.16
N ARG A 65 4.43 8.80 3.66
CA ARG A 65 4.72 9.98 4.48
C ARG A 65 5.09 9.63 5.92
N ASP A 66 4.75 8.43 6.39
CA ASP A 66 5.09 7.95 7.71
C ASP A 66 6.41 7.14 7.68
N PRO A 67 7.55 7.69 8.14
CA PRO A 67 8.83 6.98 8.13
C PRO A 67 8.86 5.77 9.07
N SER A 68 8.07 5.79 10.15
CA SER A 68 8.01 4.71 11.15
C SER A 68 7.57 3.40 10.51
N ASN A 69 6.71 3.49 9.52
CA ASN A 69 6.15 2.36 8.81
C ASN A 69 7.18 1.65 7.89
N PHE A 70 8.29 2.32 7.54
CA PHE A 70 9.45 1.68 6.91
C PHE A 70 10.44 1.10 7.94
N GLU A 71 10.53 1.68 9.13
CA GLU A 71 11.34 1.17 10.24
C GLU A 71 10.71 -0.06 10.90
N LEU A 72 9.38 -0.13 10.92
CA LEU A 72 8.57 -1.22 11.48
C LEU A 72 8.39 -2.40 10.53
N ALA A 73 9.01 -2.42 9.35
CA ALA A 73 9.10 -3.62 8.49
C ALA A 73 9.99 -4.73 9.10
N SER A 74 10.08 -4.79 10.42
CA SER A 74 10.22 -6.04 11.16
C SER A 74 8.92 -6.82 10.99
N PRO A 75 8.94 -8.14 10.77
CA PRO A 75 7.73 -8.95 10.63
C PRO A 75 7.01 -9.05 11.98
N GLN A 76 6.37 -7.96 12.43
CA GLN A 76 5.28 -8.06 13.37
C GLN A 76 4.08 -8.42 12.52
N THR A 77 3.94 -9.74 12.31
CA THR A 77 2.68 -10.43 12.12
C THR A 77 1.56 -9.56 12.64
N GLN A 78 0.77 -9.01 11.73
CA GLN A 78 -0.53 -8.45 12.07
C GLN A 78 -1.32 -9.66 12.60
N MET A 79 -1.16 -9.96 13.89
CA MET A 79 -1.97 -10.92 14.60
C MET A 79 -3.37 -10.39 14.48
N GLU A 80 -4.08 -11.00 13.53
CA GLU A 80 -5.50 -11.29 13.59
C GLU A 80 -6.03 -10.96 14.99
N THR A 81 -6.67 -9.80 15.13
CA THR A 81 -7.60 -9.54 16.22
C THR A 81 -8.81 -10.43 15.98
N ASP A 82 -8.60 -11.74 16.12
CA ASP A 82 -9.65 -12.65 16.52
C ASP A 82 -9.98 -12.24 17.96
N LEU A 83 -11.01 -11.40 18.07
CA LEU A 83 -11.69 -11.05 19.29
C LEU A 83 -12.37 -12.32 19.80
N ASP A 84 -11.58 -13.26 20.32
CA ASP A 84 -12.11 -14.42 21.03
C ASP A 84 -12.64 -13.92 22.38
N TYR A 85 -13.95 -14.00 22.44
CA TYR A 85 -14.83 -13.54 23.49
C TYR A 85 -14.67 -14.47 24.71
N TYR A 86 -14.15 -13.95 25.82
CA TYR A 86 -14.29 -14.61 27.13
C TYR A 86 -14.35 -13.62 28.29
#